data_AF-A0A1M7KC53-F1
#
_entry.id   AF-A0A1M7KC53-F1
#
_cell.length_a   1.000
_cell.length_b   1.000
_cell.length_c   1.000
_cell.angle_alpha   90.00
_cell.angle_beta   90.00
_cell.angle_gamma   90.00
#
_symmetry.space_group_name_H-M   'P 1'
#
loop_
_entity.id
_entity.type
_entity.pdbx_description
1 polymer ?
#
loop_
_entity_poly.entity_id
_entity_poly.type
_entity_poly.pdbx_seq_one_letter_code
_entity_poly.pdbx_strand_id
1 'polypeptide(L)'
;MAFDLKNKLAIAFDKRASLFEVTDALRIVNGAADGFPGLTIDKLGDRYQMQFFGPELLTSKTEIVEAVAALFNPVCVVTKERLSSSGKSLENAPMDVVIGSREDAVGTVREGNAHFHVDLLDTINPGLFLDMRHVRLEVEERFREMSGESLRFLNLFSYTCSFSVHARLGGAAVATNADISGKILDKGRENYALNGLDLRPGEFFRGNAIEYVHWAQKKGLRFDGIVLDPPSFARFKGFNFNVREHLMPLVADCATLLNPGGFFMVSSNYSEFNLSAFARDVLAAVSSVHPKAKTSWKKSQDVDFVGSGSTKDSCLVATLVEV
;
A
#
# COMPACT_ATOMS: atom_id res chain seq x y z
N MET A 1 -7.41 15.04 31.89
CA MET A 1 -7.44 14.88 30.42
C MET A 1 -6.18 14.17 29.91
N ALA A 2 -4.96 14.63 30.21
CA ALA A 2 -3.72 13.98 29.75
C ALA A 2 -3.54 12.47 30.13
N PHE A 3 -3.94 12.07 31.34
CA PHE A 3 -3.84 10.65 31.77
C PHE A 3 -4.75 9.72 30.95
N ASP A 4 -5.92 10.20 30.52
CA ASP A 4 -6.86 9.44 29.68
C ASP A 4 -6.33 9.29 28.24
N LEU A 5 -5.70 10.32 27.68
CA LEU A 5 -5.09 10.26 26.35
C LEU A 5 -3.94 9.25 26.27
N LYS A 6 -3.02 9.28 27.26
CA LYS A 6 -1.91 8.31 27.32
C LYS A 6 -2.42 6.88 27.45
N ASN A 7 -3.42 6.66 28.29
CA ASN A 7 -4.03 5.33 28.45
C ASN A 7 -4.71 4.85 27.16
N LYS A 8 -5.47 5.71 26.48
CA LYS A 8 -6.10 5.38 25.18
C LYS A 8 -5.07 5.07 24.09
N LEU A 9 -3.99 5.85 24.02
CA LEU A 9 -2.89 5.58 23.08
C LEU A 9 -2.20 4.25 23.38
N ALA A 10 -1.93 3.95 24.65
CA ALA A 10 -1.33 2.68 25.06
C ALA A 10 -2.24 1.50 24.68
N ILE A 11 -3.54 1.58 24.97
CA ILE A 11 -4.51 0.54 24.57
C ILE A 11 -4.54 0.38 23.03
N ALA A 12 -4.55 1.48 22.28
CA ALA A 12 -4.55 1.42 20.82
C ALA A 12 -3.26 0.76 20.28
N PHE A 13 -2.11 1.09 20.87
CA PHE A 13 -0.81 0.52 20.54
C PHE A 13 -0.74 -0.99 20.86
N ASP A 14 -1.19 -1.40 22.05
CA ASP A 14 -1.16 -2.79 22.50
C ASP A 14 -1.99 -3.74 21.62
N LYS A 15 -3.08 -3.25 21.00
CA LYS A 15 -3.84 -4.01 20.00
C LYS A 15 -2.99 -4.47 18.80
N ARG A 16 -1.86 -3.80 18.52
CA ARG A 16 -0.95 -4.12 17.41
C ARG A 16 0.33 -4.82 17.87
N ALA A 17 0.42 -5.23 19.15
CA ALA A 17 1.65 -5.78 19.71
C ALA A 17 2.25 -6.93 18.88
N SER A 18 1.40 -7.81 18.34
CA SER A 18 1.84 -8.95 17.51
C SER A 18 2.50 -8.55 16.19
N LEU A 19 2.23 -7.35 15.65
CA LEU A 19 2.83 -6.90 14.40
C LEU A 19 4.30 -6.52 14.54
N PHE A 20 4.77 -6.19 15.74
CA PHE A 20 6.17 -5.78 15.96
C PHE A 20 7.19 -6.88 15.68
N GLU A 21 6.77 -8.15 15.73
CA GLU A 21 7.62 -9.27 15.32
C GLU A 21 7.95 -9.19 13.82
N VAL A 22 6.99 -8.72 13.01
CA VAL A 22 7.07 -8.73 11.55
C VAL A 22 7.44 -7.37 10.97
N THR A 23 7.14 -6.25 11.62
CA THR A 23 7.38 -4.91 11.07
C THR A 23 7.64 -3.85 12.14
N ASP A 24 8.29 -2.75 11.78
CA ASP A 24 8.33 -1.53 12.58
C ASP A 24 7.52 -0.37 11.97
N ALA A 25 6.73 -0.65 10.91
CA ALA A 25 5.86 0.26 10.18
C ALA A 25 4.39 -0.17 10.28
N LEU A 26 3.59 0.57 11.05
CA LEU A 26 2.20 0.22 11.35
C LEU A 26 1.32 1.41 11.74
N ARG A 27 0.01 1.24 11.59
CA ARG A 27 -0.99 2.18 12.10
C ARG A 27 -1.27 1.90 13.57
N ILE A 28 -0.90 2.82 14.45
CA ILE A 28 -1.15 2.68 15.90
C ILE A 28 -2.50 3.27 16.33
N VAL A 29 -3.05 4.21 15.55
CA VAL A 29 -4.38 4.78 15.77
C VAL A 29 -5.12 4.85 14.44
N ASN A 30 -6.30 4.24 14.35
CA ASN A 30 -7.19 4.28 13.18
C ASN A 30 -8.54 4.94 13.50
N GLY A 31 -8.51 6.21 13.88
CA GLY A 31 -9.73 7.01 14.03
C GLY A 31 -10.57 6.62 15.24
N ALA A 32 -11.90 6.67 15.05
CA ALA A 32 -12.88 6.43 16.09
C ALA A 32 -12.82 5.01 16.68
N ALA A 33 -12.36 4.01 15.91
CA ALA A 33 -12.21 2.63 16.37
C ALA A 33 -11.15 2.48 17.49
N ASP A 34 -10.24 3.43 17.60
CA ASP A 34 -9.26 3.52 18.68
C ASP A 34 -9.56 4.67 19.67
N GLY A 35 -10.74 5.28 19.56
CA GLY A 35 -11.16 6.36 20.46
C GLY A 35 -10.63 7.75 20.08
N PHE A 36 -10.10 7.92 18.86
CA PHE A 36 -9.61 9.20 18.34
C PHE A 36 -10.31 9.58 17.02
N PRO A 37 -11.60 9.97 17.05
CA PRO A 37 -12.34 10.34 15.84
C PRO A 37 -11.58 11.39 15.01
N GLY A 38 -11.45 11.16 13.70
CA GLY A 38 -10.76 12.09 12.81
C GLY A 38 -9.23 12.10 12.93
N LEU A 39 -8.60 11.18 13.67
CA LEU A 39 -7.13 11.11 13.77
C LEU A 39 -6.62 9.73 13.35
N THR A 40 -5.58 9.71 12.52
CA THR A 40 -4.74 8.52 12.34
C THR A 40 -3.33 8.81 12.80
N ILE A 41 -2.68 7.80 13.37
CA ILE A 41 -1.26 7.87 13.73
C ILE A 41 -0.58 6.63 13.16
N ASP A 42 0.36 6.87 12.25
CA ASP A 42 1.21 5.85 11.66
C ASP A 42 2.60 5.94 12.31
N LYS A 43 3.10 4.81 12.82
CA LYS A 43 4.48 4.63 13.29
C LYS A 43 5.29 4.07 12.14
N LEU A 44 6.43 4.69 11.84
CA LEU A 44 7.34 4.34 10.75
C LEU A 44 8.77 4.31 11.32
N GLY A 45 9.16 3.17 11.90
CA GLY A 45 10.37 3.09 12.72
C GLY A 45 10.22 3.93 13.98
N ASP A 46 11.18 4.79 14.29
CA ASP A 46 11.16 5.76 15.40
C ASP A 46 10.49 7.10 15.04
N ARG A 47 9.84 7.20 13.87
CA ARG A 47 9.15 8.39 13.36
C ARG A 47 7.64 8.19 13.34
N TYR A 48 6.90 9.27 13.52
CA TYR A 48 5.44 9.22 13.61
C TYR A 48 4.78 10.25 12.70
N GLN A 49 3.79 9.79 11.94
CA GLN A 49 2.94 10.65 11.13
C GLN A 49 1.54 10.70 11.75
N MET A 50 1.08 11.90 12.09
CA MET A 50 -0.27 12.14 12.61
C MET A 50 -1.09 12.86 11.56
N GLN A 51 -2.22 12.28 11.15
CA GLN A 51 -3.09 12.89 10.14
C GLN A 51 -4.45 13.20 10.75
N PHE A 52 -4.85 14.47 10.66
CA PHE A 52 -6.11 14.99 11.17
C PHE A 52 -7.09 15.15 10.01
N PHE A 53 -8.18 14.39 10.05
CA PHE A 53 -9.26 14.37 9.08
C PHE A 53 -10.50 15.12 9.62
N GLY A 54 -10.30 16.18 10.40
CA GLY A 54 -11.40 16.99 10.93
C GLY A 54 -10.95 17.87 12.12
N PRO A 55 -11.79 18.83 12.52
CA PRO A 55 -11.46 19.79 13.57
C PRO A 55 -11.54 19.22 14.99
N GLU A 56 -12.14 18.04 15.18
CA GLU A 56 -12.55 17.48 16.48
C GLU A 56 -11.41 17.37 17.48
N LEU A 57 -10.20 17.08 17.00
CA LEU A 57 -9.00 16.87 17.82
C LEU A 57 -7.92 17.92 17.60
N LEU A 58 -8.16 18.95 16.78
CA LEU A 58 -7.16 20.00 16.52
C LEU A 58 -6.87 20.84 17.77
N THR A 59 -7.87 21.10 18.61
CA THR A 59 -7.68 21.84 19.88
C THR A 59 -6.85 21.05 20.90
N SER A 60 -6.81 19.73 20.78
CA SER A 60 -6.00 18.82 21.60
C SER A 60 -4.72 18.36 20.89
N LYS A 61 -4.36 18.92 19.72
CA LYS A 61 -3.18 18.53 18.92
C LYS A 61 -1.91 18.48 19.77
N THR A 62 -1.62 19.55 20.52
CA THR A 62 -0.42 19.64 21.39
C THR A 62 -0.42 18.55 22.46
N GLU A 63 -1.54 18.35 23.17
CA GLU A 63 -1.63 17.33 24.23
C GLU A 63 -1.45 15.90 23.69
N ILE A 64 -1.96 15.63 22.47
CA ILE A 64 -1.79 14.32 21.82
C ILE A 64 -0.33 14.12 21.40
N VAL A 65 0.33 15.15 20.85
CA VAL A 65 1.76 15.10 20.50
C VAL A 65 2.61 14.84 21.74
N GLU A 66 2.34 15.52 22.86
CA GLU A 66 3.04 15.30 24.14
C GLU A 66 2.79 13.89 24.69
N ALA A 67 1.59 13.33 24.51
CA ALA A 67 1.28 11.98 24.91
C ALA A 67 2.04 10.93 24.08
N VAL A 68 2.12 11.12 22.75
CA VAL A 68 2.95 10.31 21.85
C VAL A 68 4.42 10.41 22.25
N ALA A 69 4.93 11.62 22.49
CA ALA A 69 6.31 11.86 22.90
C ALA A 69 6.67 11.13 24.19
N ALA A 70 5.79 11.24 25.21
CA ALA A 70 6.02 10.63 26.51
C ALA A 70 5.94 9.10 26.50
N LEU A 71 5.14 8.50 25.61
CA LEU A 71 4.99 7.05 25.53
C LEU A 71 6.05 6.39 24.65
N PHE A 72 6.42 7.04 23.56
CA PHE A 72 7.18 6.38 22.49
C PHE A 72 8.55 7.00 22.20
N ASN A 73 8.87 8.15 22.79
CA ASN A 73 10.15 8.85 22.62
C ASN A 73 10.62 8.92 21.15
N PRO A 74 9.82 9.54 20.25
CA PRO A 74 10.07 9.53 18.81
C PRO A 74 11.26 10.43 18.44
N VAL A 75 11.96 10.06 17.36
CA VAL A 75 12.97 10.92 16.72
C VAL A 75 12.30 12.07 15.97
N CYS A 76 11.16 11.82 15.32
CA CYS A 76 10.41 12.83 14.58
C CYS A 76 8.90 12.60 14.68
N VAL A 77 8.14 13.70 14.76
CA VAL A 77 6.68 13.69 14.62
C VAL A 77 6.27 14.72 13.57
N VAL A 78 5.58 14.25 12.53
CA VAL A 78 5.00 15.10 11.48
C VAL A 78 3.48 15.08 11.61
N THR A 79 2.86 16.26 11.64
CA THR A 79 1.40 16.40 11.60
C THR A 79 0.93 16.85 10.23
N LYS A 80 -0.21 16.32 9.77
CA LYS A 80 -0.84 16.66 8.48
C LYS A 80 -2.31 16.95 8.67
N GLU A 81 -2.76 18.12 8.22
CA GLU A 81 -4.18 18.52 8.29
C GLU A 81 -4.86 18.21 6.97
N ARG A 82 -5.62 17.11 6.93
CA ARG A 82 -6.09 16.45 5.71
C ARG A 82 -7.41 16.96 5.19
N LEU A 83 -8.21 17.69 5.97
CA LEU A 83 -9.47 18.26 5.51
C LEU A 83 -9.41 19.78 5.38
N SER A 84 -9.97 20.29 4.29
CA SER A 84 -10.33 21.70 4.17
C SER A 84 -11.48 22.07 5.11
N SER A 85 -11.71 23.38 5.31
CA SER A 85 -12.88 23.90 6.02
C SER A 85 -14.24 23.44 5.42
N SER A 86 -14.24 23.00 4.16
CA SER A 86 -15.42 22.44 3.47
C SER A 86 -15.58 20.92 3.62
N GLY A 87 -14.74 20.27 4.43
CA GLY A 87 -14.77 18.83 4.66
C GLY A 87 -14.18 17.98 3.53
N LYS A 88 -13.57 18.59 2.50
CA LYS A 88 -12.89 17.88 1.42
C LYS A 88 -11.46 17.54 1.77
N SER A 89 -11.02 16.34 1.41
CA SER A 89 -9.63 15.90 1.50
C SER A 89 -8.68 16.79 0.69
N LEU A 90 -7.56 17.16 1.29
CA LEU A 90 -6.52 17.98 0.69
C LEU A 90 -5.42 17.11 0.08
N GLU A 91 -5.13 17.32 -1.20
CA GLU A 91 -3.96 16.73 -1.89
C GLU A 91 -2.65 17.39 -1.43
N ASN A 92 -2.68 18.70 -1.18
CA ASN A 92 -1.57 19.49 -0.63
C ASN A 92 -1.93 19.94 0.80
N ALA A 93 -1.88 19.02 1.75
CA ALA A 93 -2.13 19.34 3.15
C ALA A 93 -0.96 20.14 3.75
N PRO A 94 -1.22 21.08 4.68
CA PRO A 94 -0.19 21.61 5.56
C PRO A 94 0.51 20.47 6.32
N MET A 95 1.84 20.51 6.37
CA MET A 95 2.68 19.51 7.03
C MET A 95 3.67 20.20 7.97
N ASP A 96 3.57 19.89 9.26
CA ASP A 96 4.41 20.48 10.30
C ASP A 96 5.24 19.41 11.00
N VAL A 97 6.55 19.65 11.12
CA VAL A 97 7.42 18.91 12.03
C VAL A 97 7.21 19.50 13.43
N VAL A 98 6.60 18.73 14.33
CA VAL A 98 6.30 19.17 15.71
C VAL A 98 7.29 18.62 16.74
N ILE A 99 8.05 17.58 16.37
CA ILE A 99 9.19 17.04 17.11
C ILE A 99 10.28 16.67 16.09
N GLY A 100 11.54 17.00 16.39
CA GLY A 100 12.68 16.74 15.51
C GLY A 100 12.87 17.83 14.45
N SER A 101 13.57 17.47 13.37
CA SER A 101 13.85 18.32 12.20
C SER A 101 13.23 17.76 10.91
N ARG A 102 13.37 18.49 9.79
CA ARG A 102 12.90 18.00 8.48
C ARG A 102 13.75 16.82 8.00
N GLU A 103 15.03 16.84 8.32
CA GLU A 103 15.98 15.77 8.04
C GLU A 103 15.60 14.51 8.82
N ASP A 104 15.17 14.66 10.07
CA ASP A 104 14.67 13.57 10.90
C ASP A 104 13.36 12.95 10.37
N ALA A 105 12.66 13.60 9.43
CA ALA A 105 11.43 13.06 8.83
C ALA A 105 11.69 11.96 7.78
N VAL A 106 12.95 11.76 7.37
CA VAL A 106 13.37 10.75 6.41
C VAL A 106 14.04 9.59 7.13
N GLY A 107 13.72 8.35 6.75
CA GLY A 107 14.29 7.15 7.37
C GLY A 107 14.05 5.87 6.58
N THR A 108 14.25 4.74 7.23
CA THR A 108 13.96 3.41 6.69
C THR A 108 13.12 2.61 7.68
N VAL A 109 12.25 1.76 7.17
CA VAL A 109 11.41 0.85 7.95
C VAL A 109 11.59 -0.59 7.49
N ARG A 110 11.30 -1.54 8.36
CA ARG A 110 11.30 -2.98 8.08
C ARG A 110 9.87 -3.51 7.98
N GLU A 111 9.62 -4.34 6.96
CA GLU A 111 8.41 -5.13 6.80
C GLU A 111 8.78 -6.54 6.33
N GLY A 112 8.57 -7.55 7.19
CA GLY A 112 9.09 -8.89 6.96
C GLY A 112 10.61 -8.89 6.82
N ASN A 113 11.09 -9.42 5.68
CA ASN A 113 12.50 -9.41 5.30
C ASN A 113 12.89 -8.16 4.47
N ALA A 114 11.92 -7.32 4.12
CA ALA A 114 12.15 -6.14 3.29
C ALA A 114 12.39 -4.89 4.13
N HIS A 115 13.15 -3.96 3.56
CA HIS A 115 13.36 -2.60 4.07
C HIS A 115 12.85 -1.57 3.05
N PHE A 116 12.29 -0.47 3.52
CA PHE A 116 11.74 0.57 2.66
C PHE A 116 12.17 1.97 3.12
N HIS A 117 12.52 2.83 2.17
CA HIS A 117 12.68 4.25 2.43
C HIS A 117 11.33 4.90 2.72
N VAL A 118 11.32 5.76 3.74
CA VAL A 118 10.17 6.59 4.09
C VAL A 118 10.57 8.05 4.23
N ASP A 119 9.68 8.94 3.79
CA ASP A 119 9.81 10.38 3.92
C ASP A 119 8.45 10.96 4.31
N LEU A 120 8.32 11.36 5.58
CA LEU A 120 7.05 11.87 6.11
C LEU A 120 6.68 13.25 5.53
N LEU A 121 7.57 13.93 4.80
CA LEU A 121 7.39 15.26 4.22
C LEU A 121 7.33 15.28 2.68
N ASP A 122 7.69 14.20 1.97
CA ASP A 122 7.71 14.18 0.50
C ASP A 122 6.33 14.44 -0.12
N THR A 123 5.33 13.70 0.34
CA THR A 123 3.93 13.89 -0.04
C THR A 123 3.03 13.60 1.15
N ILE A 124 1.72 13.55 0.91
CA ILE A 124 0.77 13.05 1.91
C ILE A 124 1.07 11.61 2.34
N ASN A 125 1.63 10.79 1.44
CA ASN A 125 1.99 9.41 1.69
C ASN A 125 3.51 9.29 1.92
N PRO A 126 3.94 8.51 2.93
CA PRO A 126 5.33 8.50 3.35
C PRO A 126 6.25 7.62 2.50
N GLY A 127 5.77 6.96 1.44
CA GLY A 127 6.59 6.03 0.63
C GLY A 127 6.21 4.56 0.76
N LEU A 128 5.38 4.19 1.75
CA LEU A 128 4.84 2.85 1.94
C LEU A 128 3.38 2.92 2.43
N PHE A 129 2.47 2.24 1.75
CA PHE A 129 1.07 2.09 2.19
C PHE A 129 0.95 0.89 3.13
N LEU A 130 0.60 1.13 4.39
CA LEU A 130 0.66 0.12 5.45
C LEU A 130 -0.50 -0.89 5.42
N ASP A 131 -1.61 -0.57 4.77
CA ASP A 131 -2.84 -1.34 4.77
C ASP A 131 -2.80 -2.64 3.95
N MET A 132 -1.79 -2.83 3.11
CA MET A 132 -1.58 -4.04 2.30
C MET A 132 -0.34 -4.85 2.69
N ARG A 133 0.20 -4.66 3.90
CA ARG A 133 1.36 -5.43 4.40
C ARG A 133 1.13 -6.94 4.29
N HIS A 134 0.03 -7.46 4.82
CA HIS A 134 -0.29 -8.88 4.72
C HIS A 134 -0.26 -9.43 3.28
N VAL A 135 -0.64 -8.62 2.28
CA VAL A 135 -0.61 -9.02 0.86
C VAL A 135 0.82 -9.04 0.34
N ARG A 136 1.64 -8.06 0.70
CA ARG A 136 3.06 -8.00 0.32
C ARG A 136 3.84 -9.17 0.88
N LEU A 137 3.62 -9.52 2.14
CA LEU A 137 4.23 -10.69 2.78
C LEU A 137 3.81 -12.00 2.09
N GLU A 138 2.53 -12.12 1.72
CA GLU A 138 2.03 -13.29 0.99
C GLU A 138 2.64 -13.41 -0.42
N VAL A 139 2.90 -12.29 -1.10
CA VAL A 139 3.63 -12.30 -2.39
C VAL A 139 5.03 -12.89 -2.21
N GLU A 140 5.77 -12.48 -1.17
CA GLU A 140 7.09 -13.03 -0.88
C GLU A 140 7.03 -14.55 -0.61
N GLU A 141 6.08 -14.99 0.22
CA GLU A 141 5.89 -16.40 0.55
C GLU A 141 5.55 -17.25 -0.68
N ARG A 142 4.62 -16.79 -1.52
CA ARG A 142 4.23 -17.52 -2.73
C ARG A 142 5.40 -17.71 -3.69
N PHE A 143 6.21 -16.69 -3.91
CA PHE A 143 7.41 -16.85 -4.77
C PHE A 143 8.43 -17.81 -4.15
N ARG A 144 8.54 -17.84 -2.82
CA ARG A 144 9.45 -18.75 -2.11
C ARG A 144 9.03 -20.20 -2.25
N GLU A 145 7.72 -20.46 -2.27
CA GLU A 145 7.15 -21.80 -2.42
C GLU A 145 7.12 -22.29 -3.88
N MET A 146 7.11 -21.37 -4.84
CA MET A 146 7.12 -21.72 -6.25
C MET A 146 8.44 -22.39 -6.68
N SER A 147 8.32 -23.41 -7.52
CA SER A 147 9.47 -24.04 -8.18
C SER A 147 9.66 -23.45 -9.58
N GLY A 148 10.90 -23.11 -9.93
CA GLY A 148 11.26 -22.62 -11.26
C GLY A 148 12.44 -21.65 -11.24
N GLU A 149 13.31 -21.73 -12.25
CA GLU A 149 14.56 -20.93 -12.31
C GLU A 149 14.36 -19.52 -12.88
N SER A 150 13.15 -19.15 -13.30
CA SER A 150 12.88 -17.90 -14.03
C SER A 150 11.50 -17.33 -13.77
N LEU A 151 11.06 -17.37 -12.51
CA LEU A 151 9.76 -16.85 -12.09
C LEU A 151 9.66 -15.33 -12.32
N ARG A 152 8.54 -14.85 -12.86
CA ARG A 152 8.33 -13.45 -13.25
C ARG A 152 7.15 -12.86 -12.51
N PHE A 153 7.36 -11.68 -11.93
CA PHE A 153 6.33 -10.88 -11.29
C PHE A 153 6.00 -9.64 -12.10
N LEU A 154 4.73 -9.25 -12.17
CA LEU A 154 4.27 -8.00 -12.75
C LEU A 154 3.55 -7.17 -11.69
N ASN A 155 4.04 -5.96 -11.45
CA ASN A 155 3.47 -4.98 -10.54
C ASN A 155 2.98 -3.76 -11.33
N LEU A 156 1.67 -3.64 -11.47
CA LEU A 156 1.02 -2.55 -12.18
C LEU A 156 0.55 -1.49 -11.19
N PHE A 157 0.80 -0.21 -11.53
CA PHE A 157 0.65 0.92 -10.60
C PHE A 157 1.59 0.78 -9.41
N SER A 158 2.86 0.45 -9.72
CA SER A 158 3.81 -0.10 -8.77
C SER A 158 4.18 0.82 -7.61
N TYR A 159 3.92 2.13 -7.72
CA TYR A 159 4.36 3.12 -6.73
C TYR A 159 5.86 2.93 -6.42
N THR A 160 6.25 2.91 -5.15
CA THR A 160 7.62 2.70 -4.69
C THR A 160 8.05 1.22 -4.74
N CYS A 161 7.38 0.41 -5.55
CA CYS A 161 7.73 -0.96 -5.93
C CYS A 161 7.75 -1.97 -4.76
N SER A 162 6.99 -1.72 -3.69
CA SER A 162 7.03 -2.54 -2.46
C SER A 162 6.64 -4.00 -2.68
N PHE A 163 5.60 -4.29 -3.47
CA PHE A 163 5.27 -5.67 -3.86
C PHE A 163 6.40 -6.36 -4.62
N SER A 164 7.11 -5.63 -5.48
CA SER A 164 8.19 -6.19 -6.28
C SER A 164 9.44 -6.47 -5.47
N VAL A 165 9.76 -5.65 -4.46
CA VAL A 165 10.82 -5.96 -3.49
C VAL A 165 10.52 -7.30 -2.81
N HIS A 166 9.29 -7.48 -2.30
CA HIS A 166 8.87 -8.75 -1.70
C HIS A 166 8.92 -9.92 -2.69
N ALA A 167 8.45 -9.75 -3.92
CA ALA A 167 8.54 -10.79 -4.94
C ALA A 167 10.00 -11.20 -5.22
N ARG A 168 10.92 -10.24 -5.33
CA ARG A 168 12.35 -10.50 -5.59
C ARG A 168 13.04 -11.16 -4.40
N LEU A 169 12.75 -10.73 -3.17
CA LEU A 169 13.21 -11.39 -1.94
C LEU A 169 12.64 -12.81 -1.80
N GLY A 170 11.42 -13.05 -2.31
CA GLY A 170 10.79 -14.36 -2.40
C GLY A 170 11.41 -15.27 -3.46
N GLY A 171 12.29 -14.77 -4.34
CA GLY A 171 12.96 -15.57 -5.36
C GLY A 171 12.45 -15.35 -6.79
N ALA A 172 11.56 -14.39 -7.04
CA ALA A 172 11.23 -13.99 -8.41
C ALA A 172 12.52 -13.59 -9.16
N ALA A 173 12.72 -14.14 -10.35
CA ALA A 173 13.87 -13.81 -11.19
C ALA A 173 13.75 -12.41 -11.79
N VAL A 174 12.55 -11.93 -12.08
CA VAL A 174 12.34 -10.56 -12.59
C VAL A 174 11.03 -10.05 -12.02
N ALA A 175 11.02 -8.83 -11.48
CA ALA A 175 9.79 -8.15 -11.07
C ALA A 175 9.64 -6.85 -11.87
N THR A 176 8.71 -6.86 -12.83
CA THR A 176 8.45 -5.69 -13.69
C THR A 176 7.50 -4.72 -13.01
N ASN A 177 7.93 -3.48 -12.88
CA ASN A 177 7.22 -2.36 -12.28
C ASN A 177 6.74 -1.41 -13.37
N ALA A 178 5.44 -1.18 -13.46
CA ALA A 178 4.85 -0.18 -14.36
C ALA A 178 4.22 0.96 -13.56
N ASP A 179 4.75 2.16 -13.75
CA ASP A 179 4.21 3.40 -13.17
C ASP A 179 4.44 4.59 -14.11
N ILE A 180 3.53 5.56 -14.08
CA ILE A 180 3.63 6.77 -14.90
C ILE A 180 4.73 7.73 -14.38
N SER A 181 5.03 7.67 -13.09
CA SER A 181 5.93 8.60 -12.43
C SER A 181 7.36 8.07 -12.38
N GLY A 182 8.24 8.70 -13.16
CA GLY A 182 9.68 8.41 -13.12
C GLY A 182 10.27 8.59 -11.72
N LYS A 183 9.90 9.68 -11.01
CA LYS A 183 10.35 9.95 -9.64
C LYS A 183 10.01 8.79 -8.68
N ILE A 184 8.84 8.19 -8.85
CA ILE A 184 8.35 7.12 -7.97
C ILE A 184 9.03 5.79 -8.32
N LEU A 185 9.28 5.52 -9.60
CA LEU A 185 10.13 4.40 -10.02
C LEU A 185 11.57 4.55 -9.54
N ASP A 186 12.11 5.77 -9.45
CA ASP A 186 13.45 6.03 -8.92
C ASP A 186 13.51 5.66 -7.43
N LYS A 187 12.49 6.02 -6.63
CA LYS A 187 12.34 5.52 -5.26
C LYS A 187 12.22 3.99 -5.20
N GLY A 188 11.54 3.38 -6.17
CA GLY A 188 11.51 1.92 -6.30
C GLY A 188 12.90 1.31 -6.48
N ARG A 189 13.77 1.95 -7.27
CA ARG A 189 15.17 1.51 -7.44
C ARG A 189 15.99 1.69 -6.15
N GLU A 190 15.76 2.77 -5.41
CA GLU A 190 16.37 2.97 -4.08
C GLU A 190 15.94 1.85 -3.12
N ASN A 191 14.66 1.48 -3.11
CA ASN A 191 14.18 0.35 -2.31
C ASN A 191 14.80 -0.99 -2.75
N TYR A 192 15.01 -1.22 -4.05
CA TYR A 192 15.75 -2.41 -4.50
C TYR A 192 17.18 -2.42 -3.95
N ALA A 193 17.90 -1.30 -4.10
CA ALA A 193 19.27 -1.17 -3.60
C ALA A 193 19.36 -1.37 -2.09
N LEU A 194 18.41 -0.82 -1.32
CA LEU A 194 18.31 -0.98 0.13
C LEU A 194 18.19 -2.46 0.57
N ASN A 195 17.61 -3.31 -0.29
CA ASN A 195 17.45 -4.74 -0.05
C ASN A 195 18.52 -5.61 -0.72
N GLY A 196 19.60 -4.99 -1.24
CA GLY A 196 20.67 -5.71 -1.94
C GLY A 196 20.22 -6.35 -3.26
N LEU A 197 19.11 -5.89 -3.84
CA LEU A 197 18.57 -6.42 -5.10
C LEU A 197 19.21 -5.73 -6.30
N ASP A 198 19.74 -6.54 -7.21
CA ASP A 198 20.23 -6.07 -8.50
C ASP A 198 19.08 -5.62 -9.40
N LEU A 199 19.26 -4.48 -10.08
CA LEU A 199 18.33 -4.02 -11.11
C LEU A 199 18.52 -4.85 -12.38
N ARG A 200 17.47 -5.53 -12.83
CA ARG A 200 17.51 -6.36 -14.03
C ARG A 200 16.88 -5.66 -15.24
N PRO A 201 17.36 -5.95 -16.46
CA PRO A 201 16.76 -5.40 -17.67
C PRO A 201 15.26 -5.68 -17.75
N GLY A 202 14.47 -4.64 -18.01
CA GLY A 202 13.02 -4.74 -18.16
C GLY A 202 12.21 -4.62 -16.85
N GLU A 203 12.86 -4.45 -15.68
CA GLU A 203 12.14 -4.33 -14.41
C GLU A 203 11.43 -2.99 -14.18
N PHE A 204 11.76 -1.95 -14.93
CA PHE A 204 11.19 -0.62 -14.71
C PHE A 204 10.66 -0.04 -16.02
N PHE A 205 9.34 0.07 -16.10
CA PHE A 205 8.63 0.66 -17.22
C PHE A 205 7.97 1.97 -16.79
N ARG A 206 8.49 3.09 -17.29
CA ARG A 206 7.86 4.40 -17.11
C ARG A 206 6.80 4.61 -18.17
N GLY A 207 5.54 4.42 -17.79
CA GLY A 207 4.41 4.58 -18.70
C GLY A 207 3.12 4.08 -18.09
N ASN A 208 2.05 4.10 -18.89
CA ASN A 208 0.75 3.62 -18.45
C ASN A 208 0.75 2.09 -18.33
N ALA A 209 0.20 1.56 -17.24
CA ALA A 209 0.03 0.13 -17.00
C ALA A 209 -0.73 -0.59 -18.15
N ILE A 210 -1.77 0.03 -18.72
CA ILE A 210 -2.53 -0.55 -19.84
C ILE A 210 -1.62 -0.70 -21.08
N GLU A 211 -0.81 0.32 -21.37
CA GLU A 211 0.14 0.27 -22.49
C GLU A 211 1.17 -0.85 -22.29
N TYR A 212 1.68 -1.00 -21.06
CA TYR A 212 2.58 -2.09 -20.71
C TYR A 212 1.92 -3.46 -20.94
N VAL A 213 0.69 -3.65 -20.47
CA VAL A 213 -0.05 -4.91 -20.63
C VAL A 213 -0.24 -5.26 -22.11
N HIS A 214 -0.70 -4.31 -22.93
CA HIS A 214 -0.86 -4.54 -24.38
C HIS A 214 0.47 -4.80 -25.09
N TRP A 215 1.54 -4.13 -24.69
CA TRP A 215 2.88 -4.40 -25.20
C TRP A 215 3.36 -5.81 -24.79
N ALA A 216 3.18 -6.20 -23.53
CA ALA A 216 3.55 -7.50 -23.01
C ALA A 216 2.80 -8.64 -23.71
N GLN A 217 1.50 -8.46 -23.98
CA GLN A 217 0.69 -9.38 -24.78
C GLN A 217 1.27 -9.56 -26.19
N LYS A 218 1.57 -8.46 -26.89
CA LYS A 218 2.18 -8.48 -28.24
C LYS A 218 3.55 -9.15 -28.25
N LYS A 219 4.29 -9.05 -27.15
CA LYS A 219 5.61 -9.70 -26.97
C LYS A 219 5.50 -11.15 -26.48
N GLY A 220 4.29 -11.64 -26.22
CA GLY A 220 4.08 -13.00 -25.71
C GLY A 220 4.66 -13.22 -24.31
N LEU A 221 4.86 -12.15 -23.53
CA LEU A 221 5.35 -12.26 -22.16
C LEU A 221 4.34 -12.97 -21.28
N ARG A 222 4.84 -13.65 -20.25
CA ARG A 222 4.05 -14.32 -19.22
C ARG A 222 4.63 -14.07 -17.84
N PHE A 223 3.79 -14.21 -16.81
CA PHE A 223 4.11 -13.95 -15.42
C PHE A 223 3.50 -15.01 -14.51
N ASP A 224 4.19 -15.32 -13.42
CA ASP A 224 3.79 -16.29 -12.40
C ASP A 224 3.04 -15.60 -11.24
N GLY A 225 3.25 -14.29 -11.08
CA GLY A 225 2.46 -13.45 -10.18
C GLY A 225 2.16 -12.10 -10.82
N ILE A 226 0.94 -11.61 -10.66
CA ILE A 226 0.56 -10.25 -11.05
C ILE A 226 -0.10 -9.54 -9.86
N VAL A 227 0.25 -8.28 -9.62
CA VAL A 227 -0.49 -7.33 -8.78
C VAL A 227 -1.03 -6.20 -9.65
N LEU A 228 -2.30 -5.88 -9.45
CA LEU A 228 -2.99 -4.72 -10.03
C LEU A 228 -3.64 -3.91 -8.91
N ASP A 229 -2.99 -2.80 -8.55
CA ASP A 229 -3.45 -1.88 -7.48
C ASP A 229 -3.61 -0.43 -7.99
N PRO A 230 -4.60 -0.16 -8.86
CA PRO A 230 -4.75 1.16 -9.43
C PRO A 230 -5.34 2.17 -8.43
N PRO A 231 -5.03 3.47 -8.58
CA PRO A 231 -5.80 4.51 -7.93
C PRO A 231 -7.23 4.54 -8.47
N SER A 232 -8.19 5.09 -7.69
CA SER A 232 -9.57 5.21 -8.17
C SER A 232 -9.69 6.05 -9.44
N PHE A 233 -8.80 7.04 -9.57
CA PHE A 233 -8.69 7.89 -10.75
C PHE A 233 -7.23 8.29 -10.96
N ALA A 234 -6.76 8.26 -12.21
CA ALA A 234 -5.45 8.77 -12.59
C ALA A 234 -5.53 9.50 -13.94
N ARG A 235 -4.85 10.64 -14.03
CA ARG A 235 -4.70 11.39 -15.28
C ARG A 235 -3.32 11.19 -15.85
N PHE A 236 -3.25 10.90 -17.14
CA PHE A 236 -2.01 11.02 -17.89
C PHE A 236 -2.30 11.55 -19.29
N LYS A 237 -1.22 11.87 -20.01
CA LYS A 237 -1.35 12.50 -21.33
C LYS A 237 -2.10 11.58 -22.29
N GLY A 238 -3.29 11.99 -22.71
CA GLY A 238 -4.08 11.29 -23.72
C GLY A 238 -5.10 10.26 -23.19
N PHE A 239 -5.11 9.95 -21.89
CA PHE A 239 -6.14 9.08 -21.30
C PHE A 239 -6.27 9.31 -19.80
N ASN A 240 -7.50 9.17 -19.30
CA ASN A 240 -7.83 9.24 -17.90
C ASN A 240 -8.30 7.86 -17.44
N PHE A 241 -7.56 7.26 -16.52
CA PHE A 241 -7.98 6.01 -15.89
C PHE A 241 -9.07 6.29 -14.86
N ASN A 242 -10.17 5.56 -14.99
CA ASN A 242 -11.26 5.50 -14.03
C ASN A 242 -11.48 4.04 -13.63
N VAL A 243 -11.30 3.71 -12.36
CA VAL A 243 -11.37 2.33 -11.87
C VAL A 243 -12.72 1.68 -12.11
N ARG A 244 -13.83 2.44 -12.09
CA ARG A 244 -15.18 1.92 -12.32
C ARG A 244 -15.34 1.37 -13.74
N GLU A 245 -14.73 2.02 -14.71
CA GLU A 245 -14.87 1.71 -16.13
C GLU A 245 -13.77 0.77 -16.64
N HIS A 246 -12.55 0.94 -16.13
CA HIS A 246 -11.36 0.35 -16.75
C HIS A 246 -10.78 -0.84 -15.98
N LEU A 247 -11.14 -1.05 -14.71
CA LEU A 247 -10.52 -2.10 -13.91
C LEU A 247 -10.82 -3.51 -14.45
N MET A 248 -12.08 -3.87 -14.64
CA MET A 248 -12.44 -5.23 -15.08
C MET A 248 -11.92 -5.58 -16.49
N PRO A 249 -11.98 -4.67 -17.49
CA PRO A 249 -11.29 -4.90 -18.76
C PRO A 249 -9.78 -5.14 -18.59
N LEU A 250 -9.11 -4.34 -17.74
CA LEU A 250 -7.68 -4.51 -17.48
C LEU A 250 -7.38 -5.83 -16.74
N VAL A 251 -8.24 -6.28 -15.83
CA VAL A 251 -8.13 -7.60 -15.19
C VAL A 251 -8.19 -8.70 -16.25
N ALA A 252 -9.12 -8.64 -17.19
CA ALA A 252 -9.22 -9.62 -18.28
C ALA A 252 -7.96 -9.62 -19.16
N ASP A 253 -7.44 -8.44 -19.52
CA ASP A 253 -6.19 -8.33 -20.28
C ASP A 253 -5.00 -8.93 -19.51
N CYS A 254 -4.88 -8.63 -18.21
CA CYS A 254 -3.82 -9.18 -17.37
C CYS A 254 -3.92 -10.70 -17.20
N ALA A 255 -5.13 -11.26 -17.14
CA ALA A 255 -5.33 -12.70 -17.02
C ALA A 255 -4.69 -13.48 -18.17
N THR A 256 -4.65 -12.90 -19.38
CA THR A 256 -3.98 -13.50 -20.55
C THR A 256 -2.46 -13.60 -20.42
N LEU A 257 -1.87 -12.84 -19.48
CA LEU A 257 -0.44 -12.81 -19.21
C LEU A 257 -0.02 -13.79 -18.09
N LEU A 258 -0.97 -14.44 -17.40
CA LEU A 258 -0.66 -15.39 -16.33
C LEU A 258 -0.22 -16.76 -16.90
N ASN A 259 0.81 -17.33 -16.28
CA ASN A 259 1.16 -18.75 -16.43
C ASN A 259 0.18 -19.62 -15.61
N PRO A 260 -0.12 -20.85 -16.06
CA PRO A 260 -0.77 -21.86 -15.22
C PRO A 260 0.03 -22.08 -13.92
N GLY A 261 -0.67 -22.19 -12.78
CA GLY A 261 -0.03 -22.28 -11.46
C GLY A 261 0.36 -20.92 -10.85
N GLY A 262 0.10 -19.82 -11.54
CA GLY A 262 0.36 -18.48 -11.05
C GLY A 262 -0.73 -17.92 -10.13
N PHE A 263 -0.54 -16.68 -9.69
CA PHE A 263 -1.53 -15.94 -8.91
C PHE A 263 -1.75 -14.52 -9.43
N PHE A 264 -2.95 -13.99 -9.20
CA PHE A 264 -3.31 -12.61 -9.53
C PHE A 264 -3.98 -11.94 -8.34
N MET A 265 -3.35 -10.89 -7.85
CA MET A 265 -3.87 -9.98 -6.85
C MET A 265 -4.46 -8.73 -7.50
N VAL A 266 -5.71 -8.42 -7.16
CA VAL A 266 -6.38 -7.19 -7.58
C VAL A 266 -6.93 -6.47 -6.37
N SER A 267 -6.66 -5.17 -6.28
CA SER A 267 -7.16 -4.29 -5.21
C SER A 267 -7.79 -3.02 -5.74
N SER A 268 -8.54 -2.34 -4.88
CA SER A 268 -9.07 -1.00 -5.14
C SER A 268 -9.46 -0.32 -3.84
N ASN A 269 -9.16 0.99 -3.78
CA ASN A 269 -9.60 1.88 -2.70
C ASN A 269 -10.92 2.62 -2.99
N TYR A 270 -11.66 2.18 -4.01
CA TYR A 270 -12.88 2.84 -4.45
C TYR A 270 -14.08 2.48 -3.55
N SER A 271 -14.63 3.49 -2.86
CA SER A 271 -15.63 3.29 -1.80
C SER A 271 -16.94 2.63 -2.22
N GLU A 272 -17.26 2.59 -3.51
CA GLU A 272 -18.49 1.93 -3.99
C GLU A 272 -18.30 0.44 -4.29
N PHE A 273 -17.06 -0.06 -4.27
CA PHE A 273 -16.85 -1.49 -4.44
C PHE A 273 -17.16 -2.25 -3.15
N ASN A 274 -18.02 -3.26 -3.29
CA ASN A 274 -18.27 -4.24 -2.24
C ASN A 274 -17.30 -5.42 -2.39
N LEU A 275 -16.65 -5.84 -1.30
CA LEU A 275 -15.64 -6.89 -1.32
C LEU A 275 -16.11 -8.20 -1.98
N SER A 276 -17.35 -8.63 -1.70
CA SER A 276 -17.85 -9.90 -2.25
C SER A 276 -18.21 -9.80 -3.72
N ALA A 277 -18.82 -8.70 -4.15
CA ALA A 277 -19.11 -8.46 -5.56
C ALA A 277 -17.81 -8.31 -6.36
N PHE A 278 -16.88 -7.50 -5.84
CA PHE A 278 -15.56 -7.27 -6.41
C PHE A 278 -14.80 -8.58 -6.64
N ALA A 279 -14.68 -9.44 -5.62
CA ALA A 279 -13.99 -10.72 -5.72
C ALA A 279 -14.62 -11.66 -6.76
N ARG A 280 -15.96 -11.68 -6.84
CA ARG A 280 -16.68 -12.47 -7.85
C ARG A 280 -16.41 -11.96 -9.26
N ASP A 281 -16.43 -10.65 -9.47
CA ASP A 281 -16.24 -10.05 -10.79
C ASP A 281 -14.80 -10.22 -11.28
N VAL A 282 -13.82 -10.09 -10.38
CA VAL A 282 -12.40 -10.43 -10.67
C VAL A 282 -12.27 -11.91 -11.03
N LEU A 283 -12.84 -12.82 -10.23
CA LEU A 283 -12.78 -14.26 -10.53
C LEU A 283 -13.39 -14.56 -11.89
N ALA A 284 -14.56 -14.00 -12.21
CA ALA A 284 -15.23 -14.20 -13.50
C ALA A 284 -14.35 -13.75 -14.69
N ALA A 285 -13.68 -12.60 -14.56
CA ALA A 285 -12.75 -12.12 -15.59
C ALA A 285 -11.56 -13.06 -15.75
N VAL A 286 -10.94 -13.51 -14.66
CA VAL A 286 -9.80 -14.46 -14.72
C VAL A 286 -10.22 -15.83 -15.26
N SER A 287 -11.38 -16.34 -14.83
CA SER A 287 -11.91 -17.64 -15.27
C SER A 287 -12.26 -17.70 -16.76
N SER A 288 -12.46 -16.55 -17.42
CA SER A 288 -12.65 -16.48 -18.87
C SER A 288 -11.41 -16.93 -19.67
N VAL A 289 -10.22 -16.82 -19.05
CA VAL A 289 -8.94 -17.25 -19.61
C VAL A 289 -8.45 -18.56 -18.95
N HIS A 290 -8.65 -18.69 -17.64
CA HIS A 290 -8.20 -19.82 -16.83
C HIS A 290 -9.41 -20.51 -16.16
N PRO A 291 -10.07 -21.49 -16.82
CA PRO A 291 -11.34 -22.05 -16.34
C PRO A 291 -11.29 -22.72 -14.95
N LYS A 292 -10.09 -23.08 -14.47
CA LYS A 292 -9.86 -23.68 -13.16
C LYS A 292 -9.50 -22.67 -12.07
N ALA A 293 -9.48 -21.38 -12.42
CA ALA A 293 -9.15 -20.32 -11.48
C ALA A 293 -10.10 -20.33 -10.28
N LYS A 294 -9.56 -20.03 -9.10
CA LYS A 294 -10.30 -19.99 -7.84
C LYS A 294 -9.88 -18.78 -7.02
N THR A 295 -10.83 -18.17 -6.34
CA THR A 295 -10.51 -17.17 -5.31
C THR A 295 -9.82 -17.89 -4.14
N SER A 296 -8.58 -17.52 -3.86
CA SER A 296 -7.84 -18.00 -2.68
C SER A 296 -8.35 -17.28 -1.43
N TRP A 297 -8.51 -15.96 -1.52
CA TRP A 297 -9.12 -15.15 -0.47
C TRP A 297 -9.63 -13.82 -1.01
N LYS A 298 -10.46 -13.17 -0.19
CA LYS A 298 -10.89 -11.78 -0.32
C LYS A 298 -10.72 -11.10 1.04
N LYS A 299 -10.00 -9.98 1.10
CA LYS A 299 -9.62 -9.29 2.34
C LYS A 299 -9.81 -7.78 2.17
N SER A 300 -9.88 -7.08 3.30
CA SER A 300 -9.83 -5.62 3.36
C SER A 300 -8.44 -5.18 3.85
N GLN A 301 -8.36 -4.02 4.51
CA GLN A 301 -7.12 -3.51 5.11
C GLN A 301 -6.58 -4.48 6.17
N ASP A 302 -5.27 -4.37 6.42
CA ASP A 302 -4.57 -5.17 7.43
C ASP A 302 -5.07 -4.89 8.86
N VAL A 303 -4.69 -5.75 9.80
CA VAL A 303 -5.25 -5.83 11.16
C VAL A 303 -5.04 -4.55 12.01
N ASP A 304 -4.07 -3.72 11.67
CA ASP A 304 -3.80 -2.43 12.32
C ASP A 304 -4.76 -1.30 11.89
N PHE A 305 -5.61 -1.55 10.90
CA PHE A 305 -6.66 -0.66 10.40
C PHE A 305 -8.04 -1.04 10.95
N VAL A 306 -8.14 -1.24 12.27
CA VAL A 306 -9.42 -1.58 12.95
C VAL A 306 -10.54 -0.60 12.58
N GLY A 307 -11.74 -1.15 12.36
CA GLY A 307 -12.88 -0.38 11.87
C GLY A 307 -12.83 -0.09 10.37
N SER A 308 -11.88 -0.65 9.61
CA SER A 308 -11.87 -0.54 8.16
C SER A 308 -13.16 -1.03 7.52
N GLY A 309 -13.60 -0.37 6.45
CA GLY A 309 -14.84 -0.64 5.76
C GLY A 309 -16.10 -0.10 6.45
N SER A 310 -15.97 0.52 7.63
CA SER A 310 -17.11 1.17 8.32
C SER A 310 -17.40 2.60 7.83
N THR A 311 -16.46 3.21 7.11
CA THR A 311 -16.56 4.56 6.55
C THR A 311 -16.09 4.57 5.09
N LYS A 312 -16.54 5.56 4.30
CA LYS A 312 -16.14 5.69 2.88
C LYS A 312 -14.63 5.86 2.68
N ASP A 313 -13.95 6.47 3.64
CA ASP A 313 -12.51 6.76 3.58
C ASP A 313 -11.64 5.58 4.01
N SER A 314 -12.24 4.46 4.40
CA SER A 314 -11.56 3.24 4.84
C SER A 314 -11.95 2.03 3.98
N CYS A 315 -12.19 2.25 2.70
CA CYS A 315 -12.63 1.22 1.77
C CYS A 315 -11.45 0.67 0.97
N LEU A 316 -10.78 -0.38 1.45
CA LEU A 316 -9.94 -1.24 0.61
C LEU A 316 -10.68 -2.55 0.36
N VAL A 317 -10.75 -2.96 -0.91
CA VAL A 317 -11.12 -4.32 -1.30
C VAL A 317 -9.95 -4.95 -2.03
N ALA A 318 -9.58 -6.16 -1.64
CA ALA A 318 -8.52 -6.92 -2.30
C ALA A 318 -8.93 -8.39 -2.43
N THR A 319 -8.52 -9.02 -3.52
CA THR A 319 -8.76 -10.45 -3.76
C THR A 319 -7.58 -11.09 -4.46
N LEU A 320 -7.25 -12.32 -4.05
CA LEU A 320 -6.28 -13.15 -4.73
C LEU A 320 -6.99 -14.28 -5.48
N VAL A 321 -6.63 -14.45 -6.74
CA VAL A 321 -7.06 -15.57 -7.58
C VAL A 321 -5.85 -16.42 -7.93
N GLU A 322 -5.98 -17.73 -7.76
CA GLU A 322 -5.01 -18.75 -8.19
C GLU A 322 -5.49 -19.36 -9.50
N VAL A 323 -4.58 -19.66 -10.44
CA VAL A 323 -4.89 -20.25 -11.75
C VAL A 323 -4.27 -21.61 -11.98
#